data_AF-A0A7Y3FF60-F1
#
_entry.id   AF-A0A7Y3FF60-F1
#
_cell.length_a   1.000
_cell.length_b   1.000
_cell.length_c   1.000
_cell.angle_alpha   90.00
_cell.angle_beta   90.00
_cell.angle_gamma   90.00
#
_symmetry.space_group_name_H-M   'P 1'
#
loop_
_entity.id
_entity.type
_entity.pdbx_description
1 polymer ?
#
loop_
_entity_poly.entity_id
_entity_poly.type
_entity_poly.pdbx_seq_one_letter_code
_entity_poly.pdbx_strand_id
1 'polypeptide(L)' 'EIKNFKFSAHSNREGLLSIVDKLNPGEIILVHGDPDAIDWMGASILKRWKDKKVHAAKNGKRILFD' A
#
# COMPACT_ATOMS: atom_id res chain seq x y z
N GLU A 1 -14.53 -11.02 -29.80
CA GLU A 1 -14.48 -10.28 -28.52
C GLU A 1 -13.35 -10.88 -27.67
N ILE A 2 -12.49 -10.06 -27.06
CA ILE A 2 -11.38 -10.55 -26.21
C ILE A 2 -11.83 -10.41 -24.75
N LYS A 3 -11.86 -11.53 -24.01
CA LYS A 3 -12.19 -11.55 -22.58
C LYS A 3 -10.91 -11.60 -21.74
N ASN A 4 -10.82 -10.73 -20.73
CA ASN A 4 -9.71 -10.70 -19.80
C ASN A 4 -10.13 -11.29 -18.45
N PHE A 5 -9.42 -12.33 -18.01
CA PHE A 5 -9.63 -12.96 -16.71
C PHE A 5 -8.38 -12.78 -15.86
N LYS A 6 -8.51 -12.19 -14.66
CA LYS A 6 -7.38 -11.90 -13.77
C LYS A 6 -7.25 -13.02 -12.73
N PHE A 7 -6.20 -13.83 -12.87
CA PHE A 7 -5.81 -14.89 -11.92
C PHE A 7 -4.46 -14.59 -11.26
N SER A 8 -4.18 -13.32 -10.94
CA SER A 8 -2.88 -12.91 -10.41
C SER A 8 -2.67 -13.27 -8.93
N ALA A 9 -3.71 -13.77 -8.24
CA ALA A 9 -3.73 -14.05 -6.80
C ALA A 9 -3.32 -12.87 -5.89
N HIS A 10 -3.17 -11.66 -6.43
CA HIS A 10 -2.90 -10.46 -5.66
C HIS A 10 -4.17 -9.98 -4.96
N SER A 11 -4.04 -9.52 -3.72
CA SER A 11 -5.13 -8.84 -3.01
C SER A 11 -5.59 -7.60 -3.77
N ASN A 12 -6.89 -7.34 -3.76
CA ASN A 12 -7.42 -6.06 -4.19
C ASN A 12 -7.09 -4.98 -3.14
N ARG A 13 -7.42 -3.73 -3.48
CA ARG A 13 -7.12 -2.55 -2.65
C ARG A 13 -7.74 -2.64 -1.26
N GLU A 14 -8.98 -3.10 -1.19
CA GLU A 14 -9.75 -3.28 0.03
C GLU A 14 -9.14 -4.37 0.92
N GLY A 15 -8.66 -5.45 0.31
CA GLY A 15 -7.93 -6.51 1.00
C GLY A 15 -6.66 -5.98 1.66
N LEU A 16 -5.88 -5.17 0.95
CA LEU A 16 -4.67 -4.53 1.51
C LEU A 16 -5.00 -3.56 2.65
N LEU A 17 -6.04 -2.74 2.51
CA LEU A 17 -6.51 -1.86 3.59
C LEU A 17 -6.98 -2.65 4.82
N SER A 18 -7.57 -3.84 4.62
CA SER A 18 -7.97 -4.70 5.74
C SER A 18 -6.78 -5.24 6.54
N ILE A 19 -5.62 -5.42 5.89
CA ILE A 19 -4.40 -5.85 6.59
C ILE A 19 -3.91 -4.71 7.50
N VAL A 20 -3.93 -3.47 7.01
CA VAL A 20 -3.59 -2.28 7.81
C VAL A 20 -4.50 -2.15 9.03
N ASP A 21 -5.81 -2.36 8.84
CA ASP A 21 -6.80 -2.32 9.92
C ASP A 21 -6.55 -3.39 10.98
N LYS A 22 -6.32 -4.65 10.56
CA LYS A 22 -6.12 -5.80 11.44
C LYS A 22 -4.83 -5.73 12.25
N LEU A 23 -3.75 -5.29 11.61
CA LEU A 23 -2.43 -5.23 12.25
C LEU A 23 -2.19 -3.93 13.01
N ASN A 24 -2.96 -2.88 12.69
CA ASN A 24 -2.88 -1.55 13.28
C ASN A 24 -1.44 -1.02 13.51
N PRO A 25 -0.55 -1.08 12.50
CA PRO A 25 0.84 -0.64 12.67
C PRO A 25 0.93 0.88 12.90
N GLY A 26 2.01 1.37 13.50
CA GLY A 26 2.29 2.82 13.58
C GLY A 26 2.91 3.37 12.28
N GLU A 27 3.79 2.59 11.66
CA GLU A 27 4.46 2.93 10.41
C GLU A 27 4.22 1.86 9.34
N ILE A 28 4.00 2.29 8.09
CA ILE A 28 3.69 1.43 6.94
C ILE A 28 4.64 1.77 5.79
N ILE A 29 5.23 0.76 5.16
CA ILE A 29 6.15 0.93 4.03
C ILE A 29 5.50 0.33 2.79
N LEU A 30 5.22 1.16 1.80
CA LEU A 30 4.76 0.75 0.49
C LEU A 30 5.97 0.47 -0.40
N VAL A 31 6.01 -0.75 -0.90
CA VAL A 31 7.00 -1.25 -1.88
C VAL A 31 6.24 -1.73 -3.12
N HIS A 32 6.94 -2.40 -4.05
CA HIS A 32 6.39 -3.12 -5.21
C HIS A 32 5.00 -2.68 -5.69
N GLY A 33 4.98 -1.84 -6.70
CA GLY A 33 3.77 -1.37 -7.38
C GLY A 33 4.17 -0.34 -8.41
N ASP A 34 3.31 -0.10 -9.39
CA ASP A 34 3.43 1.10 -10.21
C ASP A 34 3.25 2.36 -9.35
N PRO A 35 3.83 3.50 -9.75
CA PRO A 35 3.75 4.74 -8.96
C PRO A 35 2.32 5.13 -8.58
N ASP A 36 1.37 5.01 -9.50
CA ASP A 36 -0.03 5.39 -9.28
C ASP A 36 -0.70 4.49 -8.22
N ALA A 37 -0.39 3.19 -8.22
CA ALA A 37 -0.88 2.27 -7.19
C ALA A 37 -0.31 2.57 -5.80
N ILE A 38 0.98 2.91 -5.72
CA ILE A 38 1.62 3.31 -4.46
C ILE A 38 0.99 4.60 -3.93
N ASP A 39 0.85 5.61 -4.78
CA ASP A 39 0.25 6.90 -4.42
C ASP A 39 -1.19 6.74 -3.96
N TRP A 40 -1.99 5.95 -4.68
CA TRP A 40 -3.38 5.67 -4.31
C TRP A 40 -3.48 4.99 -2.94
N MET A 41 -2.63 3.98 -2.68
CA MET A 41 -2.64 3.24 -1.42
C MET A 41 -2.21 4.14 -0.26
N GLY A 42 -1.14 4.91 -0.44
CA GLY A 42 -0.64 5.85 0.58
C GLY A 42 -1.68 6.91 0.93
N ALA A 43 -2.28 7.55 -0.07
CA ALA A 43 -3.34 8.53 0.14
C ALA A 43 -4.56 7.92 0.85
N SER A 44 -4.93 6.69 0.49
CA SER A 44 -6.08 5.99 1.10
C SER A 44 -5.83 5.66 2.58
N ILE A 45 -4.62 5.21 2.93
CA ILE A 45 -4.22 4.94 4.31
C ILE A 45 -4.24 6.23 5.12
N LEU A 46 -3.57 7.30 4.66
CA LEU A 46 -3.49 8.58 5.38
C LEU A 46 -4.86 9.26 5.54
N LYS A 47 -5.75 9.08 4.57
CA LYS A 47 -7.13 9.59 4.66
C LYS A 47 -7.94 8.87 5.74
N ARG A 48 -7.74 7.56 5.91
CA ARG A 48 -8.52 6.72 6.82
C ARG A 48 -7.96 6.70 8.25
N TRP A 49 -6.64 6.72 8.40
CA TRP A 49 -5.97 6.68 9.69
C TRP A 49 -4.94 7.82 9.79
N LYS A 50 -5.30 8.85 10.56
CA LYS A 50 -4.51 10.08 10.69
C LYS A 50 -3.26 9.93 11.57
N ASP A 51 -3.21 8.87 12.36
CA ASP A 51 -2.12 8.52 13.27
C ASP A 51 -1.03 7.67 12.59
N LYS A 52 -1.20 7.29 11.32
CA LYS A 52 -0.28 6.42 10.60
C LYS A 52 0.76 7.23 9.83
N LYS A 53 1.99 6.72 9.84
CA LYS A 53 3.07 7.23 8.98
C LYS A 53 3.27 6.26 7.82
N VAL A 54 3.23 6.78 6.59
CA VAL A 54 3.37 5.97 5.36
C VAL A 54 4.61 6.39 4.60
N HIS A 55 5.43 5.41 4.20
CA HIS A 55 6.63 5.61 3.40
C HIS A 55 6.46 4.96 2.02
N ALA A 56 6.72 5.71 0.94
CA ALA A 56 6.85 5.16 -0.40
C ALA A 56 8.33 4.88 -0.68
N ALA A 57 8.74 3.60 -0.64
CA ALA A 57 10.13 3.22 -0.81
C ALA A 57 10.60 3.48 -2.25
N LYS A 58 11.86 3.94 -2.40
CA LYS A 58 12.52 4.13 -3.69
C LYS A 58 13.78 3.28 -3.73
N ASN A 59 14.03 2.62 -4.86
CA ASN A 59 15.24 1.82 -5.06
C ASN A 59 16.50 2.63 -4.74
N GLY A 60 17.41 2.05 -3.96
CA GLY A 60 18.66 2.69 -3.54
C GLY A 60 18.53 3.74 -2.43
N LYS A 61 17.33 4.05 -1.95
CA LYS A 61 17.12 4.94 -0.80
C LYS A 61 16.91 4.15 0.50
N ARG A 62 17.42 4.69 1.61
CA ARG A 62 17.22 4.13 2.96
C ARG A 62 16.09 4.85 3.66
N ILE A 63 15.30 4.11 4.43
CA ILE A 63 14.33 4.64 5.38
C ILE A 63 14.89 4.31 6.77
N LEU A 64 14.97 5.31 7.64
CA LEU A 64 15.43 5.16 9.02
C LEU A 64 14.21 5.20 9.95
N PHE A 65 14.25 4.35 10.98
CA PHE A 65 13.26 4.28 12.05
C PHE A 65 13.98 4.61 13.36
N ASP A 66 13.32 5.34 14.24
CA ASP A 66 13.81 5.65 15.58
C ASP A 66 13.61 4.47 16.54
#